data_AF-A0A8H8RLN0-F1
#
_entry.id   AF-A0A8H8RLN0-F1
#
_cell.length_a   1.000
_cell.length_b   1.000
_cell.length_c   1.000
_cell.angle_alpha   90.00
_cell.angle_beta   90.00
_cell.angle_gamma   90.00
#
_symmetry.space_group_name_H-M   'P 1'
#
loop_
_entity.id
_entity.type
_entity.pdbx_description
1 polymer ?
#
loop_
_entity_poly.entity_id
_entity_poly.type
_entity_poly.pdbx_seq_one_letter_code
_entity_poly.pdbx_strand_id
1 'polypeptide(L)'
;MDSSENLNPQVMDSHFDLESSWVTVMCRASRFQISVSLRDLRGSCFETKYSALVEKVDDVDGGDDDDYEAICDWILEPCSSYFRECTPTIPKVLTFQAFYYPPTYHLKLIVSGSTLQPKATRDRGTMNPFALMTPTQDFPPYPQVPYTKASDITILAAREDYDYMSEIPQRAGLKDGTIKFFKPAIDKNQNIREINTHLRLVKAGLKGKIRVSNFHSIVISTDAKMILGLLFDLIPLNPLGENLSSSKYKAASFSKYHAKWKKQVTAIVQELHSHDIVWGDAHPGNIVIDQDFNAWIVDFGGGWVEDFVDRKKAGTKEGDWQGVQNIFGKGMIESGEVERDLD
;
A
#
# COMPACT_ATOMS: atom_id res chain seq x y z
N MET A 1 -27.48 2.59 5.34
CA MET A 1 -27.27 1.42 6.22
C MET A 1 -26.29 1.87 7.28
N ASP A 2 -26.58 1.63 8.54
CA ASP A 2 -25.70 2.03 9.64
C ASP A 2 -24.36 1.30 9.48
N SER A 3 -23.27 2.03 9.30
CA SER A 3 -21.93 1.46 9.08
C SER A 3 -21.42 0.66 10.30
N SER A 4 -22.17 0.66 11.40
CA SER A 4 -21.89 -0.10 12.62
C SER A 4 -22.14 -1.62 12.50
N GLU A 5 -22.85 -2.10 11.48
CA GLU A 5 -23.15 -3.55 11.35
C GLU A 5 -22.14 -4.31 10.49
N ASN A 6 -21.52 -3.66 9.50
CA ASN A 6 -20.56 -4.34 8.64
C ASN A 6 -19.18 -4.35 9.28
N LEU A 7 -18.60 -5.54 9.44
CA LEU A 7 -17.20 -5.70 9.78
C LEU A 7 -16.43 -5.83 8.47
N ASN A 8 -15.33 -5.10 8.32
CA ASN A 8 -14.42 -5.25 7.19
C ASN A 8 -13.00 -5.55 7.71
N PRO A 9 -12.76 -6.74 8.30
CA PRO A 9 -11.43 -7.09 8.79
C PRO A 9 -10.44 -7.15 7.62
N GLN A 10 -9.25 -6.57 7.80
CA GLN A 10 -8.21 -6.51 6.79
C GLN A 10 -6.95 -7.20 7.29
N VAL A 11 -6.43 -8.16 6.55
CA VAL A 11 -5.18 -8.85 6.87
C VAL A 11 -4.01 -7.91 6.56
N MET A 12 -3.15 -7.69 7.55
CA MET A 12 -1.98 -6.81 7.46
C MET A 12 -0.67 -7.56 7.28
N ASP A 13 -0.61 -8.77 7.80
CA ASP A 13 0.57 -9.63 7.78
C ASP A 13 0.12 -11.07 8.04
N SER A 14 0.82 -12.04 7.49
CA SER A 14 0.44 -13.45 7.59
C SER A 14 1.64 -14.36 7.38
N HIS A 15 1.55 -15.55 7.94
CA HIS A 15 2.46 -16.64 7.67
C HIS A 15 1.69 -17.95 7.67
N PHE A 16 1.90 -18.74 6.63
CA PHE A 16 1.28 -20.04 6.47
C PHE A 16 2.37 -21.11 6.49
N ASP A 17 2.17 -22.10 7.35
CA ASP A 17 3.03 -23.27 7.51
C ASP A 17 2.19 -24.42 8.06
N LEU A 18 2.51 -25.66 7.65
CA LEU A 18 1.74 -26.84 8.00
C LEU A 18 1.68 -27.11 9.50
N GLU A 19 2.72 -26.79 10.27
CA GLU A 19 2.71 -26.97 11.72
C GLU A 19 1.92 -25.87 12.43
N SER A 20 2.10 -24.63 11.98
CA SER A 20 1.45 -23.46 12.57
C SER A 20 1.39 -22.28 11.61
N SER A 21 0.18 -21.75 11.42
CA SER A 21 -0.07 -20.51 10.68
C SER A 21 -0.53 -19.38 11.60
N TRP A 22 -0.37 -18.14 11.14
CA TRP A 22 -0.94 -16.98 11.81
C TRP A 22 -1.30 -15.86 10.84
N VAL A 23 -2.26 -15.03 11.26
CA VAL A 23 -2.63 -13.78 10.57
C VAL A 23 -2.72 -12.63 11.58
N THR A 24 -2.24 -11.47 11.19
CA THR A 24 -2.45 -10.20 11.89
C THR A 24 -3.49 -9.40 11.11
N VAL A 25 -4.55 -9.00 11.79
CA VAL A 25 -5.74 -8.39 11.19
C VAL A 25 -6.01 -7.07 11.87
N MET A 26 -6.34 -6.05 11.09
CA MET A 26 -6.93 -4.81 11.59
C MET A 26 -8.43 -4.84 11.37
N CYS A 27 -9.17 -4.53 12.42
CA CYS A 27 -10.62 -4.36 12.35
C CYS A 27 -11.02 -3.26 13.33
N ARG A 28 -11.66 -2.20 12.82
CA ARG A 28 -12.16 -1.07 13.63
C ARG A 28 -11.09 -0.47 14.56
N ALA A 29 -9.92 -0.18 14.02
CA ALA A 29 -8.77 0.38 14.74
C ALA A 29 -8.27 -0.48 15.91
N SER A 30 -8.55 -1.78 15.86
CA SER A 30 -8.03 -2.78 16.78
C SER A 30 -7.28 -3.86 16.01
N ARG A 31 -6.24 -4.41 16.61
CA ARG A 31 -5.46 -5.50 16.03
C ARG A 31 -5.85 -6.84 16.63
N PHE A 32 -6.04 -7.82 15.76
CA PHE A 32 -6.26 -9.21 16.12
C PHE A 32 -5.10 -10.04 15.57
N GLN A 33 -4.46 -10.80 16.45
CA GLN A 33 -3.37 -11.68 16.13
C GLN A 33 -3.86 -13.11 16.34
N ILE A 34 -4.13 -13.82 15.24
CA ILE A 34 -4.87 -15.07 15.22
C ILE A 34 -3.93 -16.18 14.79
N SER A 35 -3.74 -17.18 15.65
CA SER A 35 -2.91 -18.34 15.36
C SER A 35 -3.74 -19.61 15.16
N VAL A 36 -3.31 -20.46 14.24
CA VAL A 36 -3.81 -21.82 14.04
C VAL A 36 -2.64 -22.78 14.17
N SER A 37 -2.80 -23.86 14.91
CA SER A 37 -1.81 -24.93 14.99
C SER A 37 -2.45 -26.24 14.63
N LEU A 38 -1.78 -27.04 13.79
CA LEU A 38 -2.23 -28.37 13.41
C LEU A 38 -2.54 -29.24 14.64
N ARG A 39 -1.74 -29.09 15.71
CA ARG A 39 -1.95 -29.79 16.98
C ARG A 39 -3.32 -29.52 17.60
N ASP A 40 -3.82 -28.29 17.51
CA ASP A 40 -5.11 -27.88 18.05
C ASP A 40 -6.29 -28.34 17.15
N LEU A 41 -6.01 -28.84 15.93
CA LEU A 41 -6.99 -29.37 14.98
C LEU A 41 -7.02 -30.91 14.91
N ARG A 42 -6.01 -31.59 15.46
CA ARG A 42 -5.81 -33.04 15.30
C ARG A 42 -7.05 -33.88 15.60
N GLY A 43 -7.35 -34.81 14.70
CA GLY A 43 -8.47 -35.74 14.81
C GLY A 43 -9.83 -35.11 14.47
N SER A 44 -9.86 -33.91 13.90
CA SER A 44 -11.08 -33.23 13.43
C SER A 44 -11.12 -33.12 11.91
N CYS A 45 -12.29 -32.81 11.35
CA CYS A 45 -12.41 -32.50 9.92
C CYS A 45 -11.68 -31.21 9.51
N PHE A 46 -11.35 -30.33 10.47
CA PHE A 46 -10.61 -29.09 10.21
C PHE A 46 -9.12 -29.33 9.97
N GLU A 47 -8.55 -30.44 10.46
CA GLU A 47 -7.15 -30.81 10.24
C GLU A 47 -6.88 -30.96 8.73
N THR A 48 -7.65 -31.81 8.05
CA THR A 48 -7.48 -32.05 6.61
C THR A 48 -7.76 -30.80 5.79
N LYS A 49 -8.79 -30.02 6.15
CA LYS A 49 -9.11 -28.76 5.45
C LYS A 49 -7.98 -27.73 5.59
N TYR A 50 -7.42 -27.58 6.78
CA TYR A 50 -6.30 -26.68 7.03
C TYR A 50 -5.05 -27.09 6.24
N SER A 51 -4.66 -28.37 6.30
CA SER A 51 -3.50 -28.85 5.54
C SER A 51 -3.65 -28.61 4.04
N ALA A 52 -4.83 -28.89 3.47
CA ALA A 52 -5.09 -28.64 2.05
C ALA A 52 -5.01 -27.14 1.68
N LEU A 53 -5.49 -26.24 2.55
CA LEU A 53 -5.40 -24.80 2.31
C LEU A 53 -3.95 -24.30 2.37
N VAL A 54 -3.14 -24.81 3.32
CA VAL A 54 -1.72 -24.43 3.41
C VAL A 54 -0.93 -24.95 2.21
N GLU A 55 -1.13 -26.23 1.82
CA GLU A 55 -0.46 -26.82 0.65
C GLU A 55 -0.71 -26.03 -0.63
N LYS A 56 -1.94 -25.54 -0.83
CA LYS A 56 -2.30 -24.71 -2.00
C LYS A 56 -1.54 -23.39 -2.06
N VAL A 57 -1.31 -22.75 -0.91
CA VAL A 57 -0.56 -21.49 -0.83
C VAL A 57 0.95 -21.72 -1.03
N ASP A 58 1.46 -22.88 -0.63
CA ASP A 58 2.87 -23.27 -0.78
C ASP A 58 3.23 -23.78 -2.19
N ASP A 59 2.29 -24.40 -2.92
CA ASP A 59 2.54 -25.07 -4.21
C ASP A 59 2.81 -24.11 -5.39
N VAL A 60 2.70 -22.79 -5.19
CA VAL A 60 2.89 -21.79 -6.24
C VAL A 60 4.04 -20.86 -5.87
N ASP A 61 5.04 -20.75 -6.76
CA ASP A 61 6.01 -19.64 -6.77
C ASP A 61 5.22 -18.32 -6.97
N GLY A 62 4.68 -17.79 -5.87
CA GLY A 62 3.67 -16.74 -5.86
C GLY A 62 2.25 -17.31 -5.88
N GLY A 63 1.72 -17.67 -4.70
CA GLY A 63 0.34 -18.13 -4.50
C GLY A 63 -0.66 -17.32 -5.32
N ASP A 64 -1.59 -18.02 -5.98
CA ASP A 64 -2.74 -17.34 -6.59
C ASP A 64 -3.46 -16.54 -5.50
N ASP A 65 -3.80 -15.28 -5.77
CA ASP A 65 -4.43 -14.38 -4.80
C ASP A 65 -5.69 -15.04 -4.20
N ASP A 66 -6.40 -15.85 -5.00
CA ASP A 66 -7.57 -16.62 -4.61
C ASP A 66 -7.28 -17.68 -3.51
N ASP A 67 -6.16 -18.39 -3.56
CA ASP A 67 -5.81 -19.41 -2.56
C ASP A 67 -5.33 -18.75 -1.24
N TYR A 68 -4.62 -17.63 -1.33
CA TYR A 68 -4.25 -16.80 -0.18
C TYR A 68 -5.49 -16.23 0.52
N GLU A 69 -6.44 -15.68 -0.25
CA GLU A 69 -7.71 -15.18 0.28
C GLU A 69 -8.51 -16.30 0.93
N ALA A 70 -8.56 -17.49 0.31
CA ALA A 70 -9.30 -18.63 0.84
C ALA A 70 -8.82 -19.09 2.24
N ILE A 71 -7.50 -19.14 2.48
CA ILE A 71 -6.98 -19.49 3.82
C ILE A 71 -7.22 -18.35 4.83
N CYS A 72 -7.08 -17.09 4.40
CA CYS A 72 -7.36 -15.94 5.26
C CYS A 72 -8.82 -15.96 5.71
N ASP A 73 -9.76 -16.02 4.78
CA ASP A 73 -11.20 -16.06 5.05
C ASP A 73 -11.57 -17.22 5.97
N TRP A 74 -10.98 -18.40 5.74
CA TRP A 74 -11.21 -19.57 6.60
C TRP A 74 -10.74 -19.35 8.06
N ILE A 75 -9.65 -18.60 8.27
CA ILE A 75 -9.17 -18.23 9.61
C ILE A 75 -10.04 -17.14 10.24
N LEU A 76 -10.54 -16.19 9.44
CA LEU A 76 -11.31 -15.04 9.92
C LEU A 76 -12.77 -15.35 10.21
N GLU A 77 -13.39 -16.24 9.44
CA GLU A 77 -14.82 -16.56 9.54
C GLU A 77 -15.26 -16.89 10.99
N PRO A 78 -14.56 -17.76 11.75
CA PRO A 78 -14.91 -18.07 13.14
C PRO A 78 -14.74 -16.89 14.11
N CYS A 79 -13.96 -15.87 13.75
CA CYS A 79 -13.58 -14.75 14.61
C CYS A 79 -14.59 -13.58 14.58
N SER A 80 -15.58 -13.63 13.69
CA SER A 80 -16.50 -12.52 13.43
C SER A 80 -17.24 -12.01 14.67
N SER A 81 -17.71 -12.89 15.56
CA SER A 81 -18.35 -12.48 16.82
C SER A 81 -17.36 -11.79 17.76
N TYR A 82 -16.15 -12.35 17.87
CA TYR A 82 -15.09 -11.84 18.72
C TYR A 82 -14.66 -10.42 18.30
N PHE A 83 -14.60 -10.14 17.00
CA PHE A 83 -14.35 -8.80 16.47
C PHE A 83 -15.39 -7.80 16.96
N ARG A 84 -16.70 -8.14 16.89
CA ARG A 84 -17.77 -7.23 17.37
C ARG A 84 -17.69 -7.01 18.88
N GLU A 85 -17.48 -8.08 19.64
CA GLU A 85 -17.42 -8.03 21.10
C GLU A 85 -16.24 -7.18 21.60
N CYS A 86 -15.09 -7.26 20.94
CA CYS A 86 -13.89 -6.51 21.31
C CYS A 86 -13.84 -5.08 20.77
N THR A 87 -14.69 -4.75 19.80
CA THR A 87 -14.75 -3.40 19.19
C THR A 87 -16.17 -2.79 19.27
N PRO A 88 -16.75 -2.68 20.49
CA PRO A 88 -18.10 -2.19 20.66
C PRO A 88 -18.22 -0.69 20.35
N THR A 89 -17.10 0.04 20.42
CA THR A 89 -17.03 1.49 20.18
C THR A 89 -16.08 1.78 19.03
N ILE A 90 -16.58 2.56 18.07
CA ILE A 90 -15.83 3.03 16.91
C ILE A 90 -15.30 4.44 17.22
N PRO A 91 -13.98 4.67 17.30
CA PRO A 91 -13.42 6.00 17.44
C PRO A 91 -13.92 6.98 16.36
N LYS A 92 -14.43 8.15 16.76
CA LYS A 92 -14.86 9.21 15.81
C LYS A 92 -13.69 9.92 15.14
N VAL A 93 -12.55 9.95 15.81
CA VAL A 93 -11.30 10.56 15.33
C VAL A 93 -10.19 9.57 15.63
N LEU A 94 -9.44 9.18 14.60
CA LEU A 94 -8.32 8.27 14.72
C LEU A 94 -7.04 8.99 14.31
N THR A 95 -6.00 8.87 15.12
CA THR A 95 -4.66 9.36 14.76
C THR A 95 -3.82 8.24 14.17
N PHE A 96 -2.77 8.58 13.43
CA PHE A 96 -1.79 7.58 12.98
C PHE A 96 -1.16 6.86 14.17
N GLN A 97 -0.89 7.56 15.27
CA GLN A 97 -0.38 6.91 16.48
C GLN A 97 -1.34 5.84 17.02
N ALA A 98 -2.65 6.13 17.07
CA ALA A 98 -3.64 5.18 17.56
C ALA A 98 -3.84 4.00 16.61
N PHE A 99 -3.76 4.21 15.29
CA PHE A 99 -3.86 3.13 14.30
C PHE A 99 -2.67 2.17 14.35
N TYR A 100 -1.45 2.70 14.46
CA TYR A 100 -0.21 1.90 14.49
C TYR A 100 0.13 1.31 15.86
N TYR A 101 -0.48 1.82 16.93
CA TYR A 101 -0.40 1.28 18.29
C TYR A 101 -1.81 0.96 18.83
N PRO A 102 -2.56 0.08 18.17
CA PRO A 102 -3.94 -0.19 18.55
C PRO A 102 -4.00 -1.17 19.74
N PRO A 103 -5.15 -1.25 20.44
CA PRO A 103 -5.44 -2.39 21.29
C PRO A 103 -5.22 -3.69 20.51
N THR A 104 -4.53 -4.66 21.13
CA THR A 104 -4.17 -5.92 20.48
C THR A 104 -4.78 -7.09 21.23
N TYR A 105 -5.49 -7.93 20.50
CA TYR A 105 -6.12 -9.15 20.99
C TYR A 105 -5.43 -10.36 20.36
N HIS A 106 -5.05 -11.33 21.19
CA HIS A 106 -4.41 -12.55 20.73
C HIS A 106 -5.42 -13.69 20.80
N LEU A 107 -5.65 -14.34 19.67
CA LEU A 107 -6.60 -15.43 19.51
C LEU A 107 -5.89 -16.67 19.01
N LYS A 108 -6.39 -17.83 19.42
CA LYS A 108 -6.05 -19.11 18.81
C LYS A 108 -7.31 -19.83 18.37
N LEU A 109 -7.30 -20.43 17.18
CA LEU A 109 -8.41 -21.28 16.76
C LEU A 109 -8.29 -22.66 17.39
N ILE A 110 -9.40 -23.14 17.95
CA ILE A 110 -9.50 -24.46 18.57
C ILE A 110 -10.77 -25.17 18.11
N VAL A 111 -10.72 -26.50 18.07
CA VAL A 111 -11.90 -27.32 17.81
C VAL A 111 -12.70 -27.46 19.10
N SER A 112 -13.98 -27.10 19.04
CA SER A 112 -14.97 -27.28 20.12
C SER A 112 -16.17 -28.04 19.57
N GLY A 113 -16.25 -29.34 19.88
CA GLY A 113 -17.23 -30.24 19.29
C GLY A 113 -17.05 -30.35 17.77
N SER A 114 -18.06 -29.95 17.00
CA SER A 114 -18.04 -29.93 15.53
C SER A 114 -17.73 -28.56 14.93
N THR A 115 -17.28 -27.59 15.75
CA THR A 115 -17.07 -26.20 15.32
C THR A 115 -15.64 -25.75 15.58
N LEU A 116 -15.14 -24.86 14.72
CA LEU A 116 -13.89 -24.13 14.93
C LEU A 116 -14.24 -22.82 15.65
N GLN A 117 -13.56 -22.52 16.76
CA GLN A 117 -13.86 -21.34 17.56
C GLN A 117 -12.60 -20.57 17.95
N PRO A 118 -12.64 -19.23 17.98
CA PRO A 118 -11.57 -18.43 18.53
C PRO A 118 -11.55 -18.55 20.05
N LYS A 119 -10.34 -18.68 20.61
CA LYS A 119 -10.10 -18.62 22.05
C LYS A 119 -9.05 -17.56 22.35
N ALA A 120 -9.38 -16.66 23.27
CA ALA A 120 -8.42 -15.69 23.79
C ALA A 120 -7.17 -16.38 24.34
N THR A 121 -6.01 -15.82 24.03
CA THR A 121 -4.74 -16.28 24.56
C THR A 121 -3.85 -15.10 24.93
N ARG A 122 -2.68 -15.39 25.51
CA ARG A 122 -1.68 -14.37 25.80
C ARG A 122 -0.82 -14.13 24.57
N ASP A 123 -0.17 -12.97 24.53
CA ASP A 123 0.92 -12.74 23.57
C ASP A 123 1.99 -13.82 23.71
N ARG A 124 2.37 -14.42 22.59
CA ARG A 124 3.43 -15.43 22.50
C ARG A 124 4.70 -14.89 21.86
N GLY A 125 4.69 -13.64 21.39
CA GLY A 125 5.81 -13.02 20.67
C GLY A 125 6.07 -13.63 19.30
N THR A 126 5.11 -14.36 18.73
CA THR A 126 5.24 -15.04 17.43
C THR A 126 4.94 -14.13 16.24
N MET A 127 4.22 -13.03 16.47
CA MET A 127 3.79 -12.09 15.44
C MET A 127 4.38 -10.72 15.70
N ASN A 128 4.97 -10.10 14.69
CA ASN A 128 5.57 -8.77 14.84
C ASN A 128 4.48 -7.68 14.88
N PRO A 129 4.22 -7.02 16.02
CA PRO A 129 3.24 -5.94 16.08
C PRO A 129 3.68 -4.68 15.31
N PHE A 130 4.90 -4.66 14.78
CA PHE A 130 5.47 -3.51 14.11
C PHE A 130 5.78 -3.77 12.63
N ALA A 131 5.19 -4.81 12.02
CA ALA A 131 5.43 -5.18 10.62
C ALA A 131 5.23 -4.02 9.61
N LEU A 132 4.35 -3.07 9.93
CA LEU A 132 4.07 -1.89 9.10
C LEU A 132 4.95 -0.67 9.41
N MET A 133 5.98 -0.82 10.23
CA MET A 133 6.86 0.26 10.69
C MET A 133 8.31 -0.16 10.65
N THR A 134 9.21 0.82 10.51
CA THR A 134 10.65 0.58 10.59
C THR A 134 11.25 1.24 11.83
N PRO A 135 12.12 0.57 12.61
CA PRO A 135 12.86 1.23 13.69
C PRO A 135 13.63 2.46 13.19
N THR A 136 13.52 3.58 13.90
CA THR A 136 14.14 4.85 13.50
C THR A 136 15.66 4.75 13.38
N GLN A 137 16.29 3.92 14.23
CA GLN A 137 17.73 3.68 14.20
C GLN A 137 18.22 3.01 12.91
N ASP A 138 17.32 2.37 12.15
CA ASP A 138 17.68 1.71 10.89
C ASP A 138 17.77 2.70 9.73
N PHE A 139 17.29 3.95 9.92
CA PHE A 139 17.39 5.02 8.94
C PHE A 139 18.65 5.87 9.18
N PRO A 140 19.26 6.41 8.09
CA PRO A 140 20.25 7.46 8.21
C PRO A 140 19.67 8.70 8.91
N PRO A 141 20.49 9.49 9.63
CA PRO A 141 20.04 10.76 10.19
C PRO A 141 19.77 11.76 9.06
N TYR A 142 18.58 12.37 9.07
CA TYR A 142 18.17 13.40 8.11
C TYR A 142 17.89 14.74 8.80
N PRO A 143 18.91 15.48 9.28
CA PRO A 143 18.72 16.74 10.03
C PRO A 143 18.00 17.84 9.25
N GLN A 144 18.03 17.79 7.92
CA GLN A 144 17.37 18.72 7.01
C GLN A 144 15.91 18.36 6.70
N VAL A 145 15.44 17.20 7.18
CA VAL A 145 14.08 16.71 6.92
C VAL A 145 13.21 16.95 8.14
N PRO A 146 12.01 17.52 7.99
CA PRO A 146 11.06 17.62 9.08
C PRO A 146 10.58 16.24 9.56
N TYR A 147 10.37 16.12 10.86
CA TYR A 147 9.77 14.95 11.50
C TYR A 147 8.43 15.35 12.10
N THR A 148 7.38 14.60 11.76
CA THR A 148 6.01 14.82 12.24
C THR A 148 5.61 13.68 13.17
N LYS A 149 5.15 14.01 14.38
CA LYS A 149 4.67 12.99 15.31
C LYS A 149 3.34 12.42 14.85
N ALA A 150 3.22 11.10 14.86
CA ALA A 150 2.00 10.39 14.47
C ALA A 150 0.77 10.74 15.34
N SER A 151 0.99 11.18 16.58
CA SER A 151 -0.07 11.66 17.47
C SER A 151 -0.71 12.97 17.01
N ASP A 152 -0.01 13.72 16.15
CA ASP A 152 -0.42 15.02 15.66
C ASP A 152 -1.09 14.95 14.29
N ILE A 153 -1.22 13.73 13.74
CA ILE A 153 -1.78 13.47 12.42
C ILE A 153 -3.08 12.70 12.59
N THR A 154 -4.18 13.25 12.09
CA THR A 154 -5.47 12.56 12.02
C THR A 154 -5.60 11.80 10.71
N ILE A 155 -6.25 10.63 10.77
CA ILE A 155 -6.62 9.86 9.60
C ILE A 155 -7.92 10.44 9.06
N LEU A 156 -7.94 10.71 7.76
CA LEU A 156 -9.13 11.18 7.05
C LEU A 156 -9.64 10.06 6.14
N ALA A 157 -10.95 9.87 6.10
CA ALA A 157 -11.55 8.92 5.16
C ALA A 157 -11.20 9.31 3.72
N ALA A 158 -10.80 8.31 2.92
CA ALA A 158 -10.52 8.54 1.51
C ALA A 158 -11.81 8.83 0.72
N ARG A 159 -12.89 8.11 1.06
CA ARG A 159 -14.24 8.17 0.47
C ARG A 159 -15.29 7.82 1.53
N GLU A 160 -16.57 8.07 1.25
CA GLU A 160 -17.68 7.80 2.20
C GLU A 160 -17.84 6.31 2.57
N ASP A 161 -17.36 5.41 1.71
CA ASP A 161 -17.39 3.94 1.84
C ASP A 161 -16.06 3.33 2.31
N TYR A 162 -15.04 4.16 2.58
CA TYR A 162 -13.70 3.71 2.92
C TYR A 162 -13.57 3.35 4.41
N ASP A 163 -13.28 2.08 4.73
CA ASP A 163 -12.98 1.67 6.11
C ASP A 163 -11.54 2.03 6.50
N TYR A 164 -11.33 3.32 6.76
CA TYR A 164 -10.05 3.87 7.23
C TYR A 164 -9.58 3.30 8.58
N MET A 165 -10.41 2.48 9.24
CA MET A 165 -10.10 1.89 10.52
C MET A 165 -9.55 0.47 10.40
N SER A 166 -9.73 -0.15 9.24
CA SER A 166 -9.24 -1.48 8.97
C SER A 166 -8.14 -1.46 7.90
N GLU A 167 -8.15 -0.52 6.95
CA GLU A 167 -7.10 -0.40 5.93
C GLU A 167 -5.96 0.55 6.31
N ILE A 168 -4.79 0.39 5.66
CA ILE A 168 -3.65 1.28 5.87
C ILE A 168 -4.02 2.71 5.42
N PRO A 169 -3.98 3.71 6.32
CA PRO A 169 -4.47 5.04 6.01
C PRO A 169 -3.55 5.78 5.04
N GLN A 170 -4.12 6.35 3.98
CA GLN A 170 -3.36 7.12 2.97
C GLN A 170 -3.55 8.63 3.07
N ARG A 171 -4.59 9.12 3.77
CA ARG A 171 -4.87 10.56 3.90
C ARG A 171 -4.61 11.05 5.32
N ALA A 172 -3.68 11.98 5.44
CA ALA A 172 -3.20 12.54 6.69
C ALA A 172 -3.67 13.99 6.84
N GLY A 173 -4.48 14.28 7.85
CA GLY A 173 -4.83 15.63 8.28
C GLY A 173 -3.83 16.16 9.30
N LEU A 174 -3.23 17.32 9.00
CA LEU A 174 -2.32 18.00 9.90
C LEU A 174 -3.05 19.07 10.73
N LYS A 175 -2.44 19.49 11.85
CA LYS A 175 -3.01 20.50 12.76
C LYS A 175 -3.26 21.86 12.11
N ASP A 176 -2.51 22.20 11.07
CA ASP A 176 -2.67 23.43 10.30
C ASP A 176 -3.83 23.37 9.28
N GLY A 177 -4.57 22.25 9.25
CA GLY A 177 -5.68 22.01 8.32
C GLY A 177 -5.24 21.50 6.94
N THR A 178 -3.93 21.34 6.70
CA THR A 178 -3.46 20.77 5.42
C THR A 178 -3.66 19.26 5.38
N ILE A 179 -3.92 18.75 4.18
CA ILE A 179 -4.06 17.32 3.91
C ILE A 179 -2.85 16.85 3.11
N LYS A 180 -2.26 15.74 3.55
CA LYS A 180 -1.11 15.09 2.94
C LYS A 180 -1.45 13.65 2.52
N PHE A 181 -0.71 13.15 1.54
CA PHE A 181 -0.68 11.72 1.22
C PHE A 181 0.33 11.04 2.13
N PHE A 182 -0.04 9.89 2.70
CA PHE A 182 0.81 9.08 3.54
C PHE A 182 1.19 7.80 2.79
N LYS A 183 2.49 7.50 2.76
CA LYS A 183 3.04 6.23 2.29
C LYS A 183 3.64 5.48 3.48
N PRO A 184 3.24 4.23 3.76
CA PRO A 184 3.75 3.47 4.90
C PRO A 184 5.24 3.13 4.73
N ALA A 185 5.97 3.00 5.85
CA ALA A 185 7.40 2.69 5.86
C ALA A 185 7.65 1.17 5.93
N ILE A 186 7.16 0.44 4.92
CA ILE A 186 7.24 -1.03 4.85
C ILE A 186 8.63 -1.47 4.36
N ASP A 187 9.12 -0.86 3.27
CA ASP A 187 10.45 -1.16 2.72
C ASP A 187 11.42 -0.02 3.01
N LYS A 188 12.25 -0.24 4.04
CA LYS A 188 13.31 0.67 4.46
C LYS A 188 14.17 1.18 3.30
N ASN A 189 14.60 0.31 2.38
CA ASN A 189 15.52 0.70 1.32
C ASN A 189 14.82 1.61 0.31
N GLN A 190 13.57 1.29 -0.04
CA GLN A 190 12.74 2.15 -0.89
C GLN A 190 12.48 3.49 -0.23
N ASN A 191 12.09 3.52 1.05
CA ASN A 191 11.86 4.77 1.77
C ASN A 191 13.13 5.65 1.86
N ILE A 192 14.29 5.05 2.11
CA ILE A 192 15.59 5.75 2.11
C ILE A 192 15.88 6.34 0.73
N ARG A 193 15.67 5.57 -0.35
CA ARG A 193 15.87 6.05 -1.72
C ARG A 193 14.94 7.21 -2.05
N GLU A 194 13.69 7.14 -1.62
CA GLU A 194 12.68 8.17 -1.85
C GLU A 194 13.04 9.47 -1.13
N ILE A 195 13.43 9.41 0.16
CA ILE A 195 13.92 10.58 0.91
C ILE A 195 15.15 11.20 0.23
N ASN A 196 16.15 10.37 -0.11
CA ASN A 196 17.38 10.86 -0.74
C ASN A 196 17.14 11.51 -2.10
N THR A 197 16.23 10.94 -2.89
CA THR A 197 15.85 11.50 -4.20
C THR A 197 15.18 12.85 -4.03
N HIS A 198 14.29 13.01 -3.04
CA HIS A 198 13.72 14.31 -2.73
C HIS A 198 14.73 15.34 -2.26
N LEU A 199 15.72 14.96 -1.46
CA LEU A 199 16.80 15.86 -1.08
C LEU A 199 17.60 16.34 -2.30
N ARG A 200 17.82 15.46 -3.29
CA ARG A 200 18.45 15.83 -4.56
C ARG A 200 17.58 16.76 -5.39
N LEU A 201 16.26 16.54 -5.46
CA LEU A 201 15.30 17.42 -6.13
C LEU A 201 15.31 18.84 -5.53
N VAL A 202 15.34 18.94 -4.19
CA VAL A 202 15.44 20.22 -3.49
C VAL A 202 16.77 20.90 -3.80
N LYS A 203 17.88 20.16 -3.73
CA LYS A 203 19.23 20.69 -4.03
C LYS A 203 19.36 21.17 -5.47
N ALA A 204 18.71 20.49 -6.42
CA ALA A 204 18.63 20.88 -7.82
C ALA A 204 17.67 22.07 -8.06
N GLY A 205 16.93 22.52 -7.04
CA GLY A 205 15.95 23.59 -7.17
C GLY A 205 14.75 23.20 -8.03
N LEU A 206 14.41 21.90 -8.12
CA LEU A 206 13.32 21.36 -8.93
C LEU A 206 12.00 21.23 -8.16
N LYS A 207 12.05 21.25 -6.81
CA LYS A 207 10.84 21.19 -5.97
C LYS A 207 9.85 22.29 -6.37
N GLY A 208 8.64 21.88 -6.71
CA GLY A 208 7.57 22.78 -7.19
C GLY A 208 7.71 23.30 -8.62
N LYS A 209 8.82 23.01 -9.33
CA LYS A 209 9.02 23.39 -10.74
C LYS A 209 8.60 22.29 -11.72
N ILE A 210 8.69 21.04 -11.28
CA ILE A 210 8.23 19.86 -12.03
C ILE A 210 7.11 19.15 -11.26
N ARG A 211 6.25 18.45 -12.00
CA ARG A 211 5.12 17.69 -11.45
C ARG A 211 5.59 16.32 -10.96
N VAL A 212 6.25 16.31 -9.82
CA VAL A 212 6.63 15.11 -9.09
C VAL A 212 5.96 15.07 -7.72
N SER A 213 5.81 13.89 -7.11
CA SER A 213 5.43 13.81 -5.69
C SER A 213 6.33 14.73 -4.87
N ASN A 214 5.79 15.45 -3.88
CA ASN A 214 6.59 16.37 -3.07
C ASN A 214 6.63 15.88 -1.64
N PHE A 215 7.79 15.37 -1.22
CA PHE A 215 7.99 14.94 0.16
C PHE A 215 7.97 16.12 1.14
N HIS A 216 7.28 15.88 2.24
CA HIS A 216 7.01 16.83 3.32
C HIS A 216 7.80 16.49 4.59
N SER A 217 7.60 15.28 5.14
CA SER A 217 8.19 14.90 6.43
C SER A 217 8.21 13.39 6.65
N ILE A 218 9.10 12.92 7.52
CA ILE A 218 9.07 11.55 8.06
C ILE A 218 8.05 11.52 9.21
N VAL A 219 7.18 10.51 9.23
CA VAL A 219 6.24 10.28 10.33
C VAL A 219 6.88 9.35 11.35
N ILE A 220 6.93 9.80 12.60
CA ILE A 220 7.52 9.05 13.71
C ILE A 220 6.52 8.79 14.82
N SER A 221 6.72 7.71 15.57
CA SER A 221 5.97 7.43 16.79
C SER A 221 6.15 8.54 17.82
N THR A 222 5.23 8.65 18.78
CA THR A 222 5.29 9.64 19.86
C THR A 222 6.62 9.60 20.63
N ASP A 223 7.19 8.41 20.82
CA ASP A 223 8.48 8.18 21.49
C ASP A 223 9.69 8.23 20.55
N ALA A 224 9.46 8.51 19.26
CA ALA A 224 10.46 8.64 18.21
C ALA A 224 11.32 7.38 17.94
N LYS A 225 10.85 6.20 18.36
CA LYS A 225 11.57 4.93 18.13
C LYS A 225 11.22 4.25 16.81
N MET A 226 10.05 4.56 16.25
CA MET A 226 9.56 3.95 15.03
C MET A 226 9.26 5.03 13.99
N ILE A 227 9.60 4.74 12.74
CA ILE A 227 9.12 5.43 11.55
C ILE A 227 7.89 4.68 11.05
N LEU A 228 6.77 5.40 10.94
CA LEU A 228 5.51 4.83 10.46
C LEU A 228 5.38 4.97 8.95
N GLY A 229 5.93 6.04 8.38
CA GLY A 229 5.76 6.36 6.98
C GLY A 229 6.30 7.72 6.59
N LEU A 230 6.00 8.12 5.37
CA LEU A 230 6.42 9.37 4.74
C LEU A 230 5.17 10.18 4.36
N LEU A 231 5.20 11.49 4.59
CA LEU A 231 4.17 12.41 4.10
C LEU A 231 4.61 13.09 2.82
N PHE A 232 3.67 13.18 1.88
CA PHE A 232 3.81 13.90 0.61
C PHE A 232 2.65 14.89 0.45
N ASP A 233 2.86 15.92 -0.35
CA ASP A 233 1.77 16.78 -0.79
C ASP A 233 0.72 15.94 -1.53
N LEU A 234 -0.56 16.14 -1.17
CA LEU A 234 -1.66 15.45 -1.83
C LEU A 234 -1.84 16.04 -3.23
N ILE A 235 -1.72 15.20 -4.26
CA ILE A 235 -2.03 15.59 -5.64
C ILE A 235 -3.55 15.65 -5.77
N PRO A 236 -4.14 16.78 -6.24
CA PRO A 236 -5.57 16.88 -6.44
C PRO A 236 -5.98 16.01 -7.63
N LEU A 237 -6.49 14.81 -7.34
CA LEU A 237 -6.89 13.86 -8.37
C LEU A 237 -8.15 14.33 -9.11
N ASN A 238 -8.25 13.97 -10.38
CA ASN A 238 -9.51 14.11 -11.10
C ASN A 238 -10.55 13.09 -10.58
N PRO A 239 -11.86 13.22 -10.95
CA PRO A 239 -12.91 12.33 -10.46
C PRO A 239 -12.72 10.83 -10.72
N LEU A 240 -11.84 10.44 -11.66
CA LEU A 240 -11.51 9.03 -11.91
C LEU A 240 -10.58 8.45 -10.85
N GLY A 241 -9.85 9.31 -10.12
CA GLY A 241 -9.24 9.01 -8.82
C GLY A 241 -8.07 8.03 -8.80
N GLU A 242 -7.42 7.76 -9.94
CA GLU A 242 -6.44 6.69 -10.11
C GLU A 242 -5.24 7.10 -11.00
N ASN A 243 -4.25 6.21 -11.13
CA ASN A 243 -3.08 6.34 -12.00
C ASN A 243 -3.33 5.73 -13.40
N LEU A 244 -2.35 5.85 -14.32
CA LEU A 244 -2.48 5.39 -15.70
C LEU A 244 -2.57 3.86 -15.88
N SER A 245 -2.38 3.04 -14.84
CA SER A 245 -2.66 1.59 -14.96
C SER A 245 -4.16 1.29 -15.07
N SER A 246 -5.01 2.21 -14.59
CA SER A 246 -6.46 2.09 -14.61
C SER A 246 -7.02 1.91 -16.02
N SER A 247 -7.93 0.94 -16.16
CA SER A 247 -8.68 0.72 -17.40
C SER A 247 -9.50 1.95 -17.82
N LYS A 248 -9.87 2.82 -16.87
CA LYS A 248 -10.60 4.07 -17.14
C LYS A 248 -9.85 4.98 -18.11
N TYR A 249 -8.51 5.08 -18.00
CA TYR A 249 -7.70 5.92 -18.88
C TYR A 249 -7.32 5.27 -20.22
N LYS A 250 -7.61 3.96 -20.37
CA LYS A 250 -7.48 3.23 -21.64
C LYS A 250 -8.68 3.44 -22.56
N ALA A 251 -9.79 3.97 -22.06
CA ALA A 251 -10.97 4.24 -22.87
C ALA A 251 -10.70 5.28 -23.96
N ALA A 252 -11.34 5.10 -25.13
CA ALA A 252 -11.18 5.98 -26.30
C ALA A 252 -11.44 7.46 -25.99
N SER A 253 -12.30 7.77 -25.01
CA SER A 253 -12.59 9.14 -24.58
C SER A 253 -11.37 9.90 -24.03
N PHE A 254 -10.29 9.20 -23.64
CA PHE A 254 -9.07 9.79 -23.10
C PHE A 254 -7.87 9.76 -24.06
N SER A 255 -8.01 9.16 -25.25
CA SER A 255 -6.94 9.10 -26.26
C SER A 255 -6.37 10.48 -26.61
N LYS A 256 -7.23 11.50 -26.64
CA LYS A 256 -6.86 12.91 -26.87
C LYS A 256 -5.83 13.46 -25.86
N TYR A 257 -5.72 12.87 -24.67
CA TYR A 257 -4.76 13.30 -23.65
C TYR A 257 -3.44 12.52 -23.69
N HIS A 258 -3.37 11.39 -24.40
CA HIS A 258 -2.16 10.55 -24.40
C HIS A 258 -0.93 11.29 -24.91
N ALA A 259 -1.08 12.07 -25.99
CA ALA A 259 0.00 12.91 -26.51
C ALA A 259 0.44 13.98 -25.50
N LYS A 260 -0.52 14.57 -24.74
CA LYS A 260 -0.24 15.52 -23.67
C LYS A 260 0.54 14.85 -22.53
N TRP A 261 0.07 13.70 -22.04
CA TRP A 261 0.71 12.97 -20.95
C TRP A 261 2.10 12.48 -21.33
N LYS A 262 2.26 11.91 -22.53
CA LYS A 262 3.57 11.52 -23.07
C LYS A 262 4.53 12.70 -23.07
N LYS A 263 4.10 13.86 -23.57
CA LYS A 263 4.92 15.09 -23.58
C LYS A 263 5.30 15.53 -22.16
N GLN A 264 4.35 15.53 -21.22
CA GLN A 264 4.58 15.93 -19.84
C GLN A 264 5.54 15.00 -19.11
N VAL A 265 5.31 13.68 -19.17
CA VAL A 265 6.17 12.67 -18.55
C VAL A 265 7.57 12.73 -19.15
N THR A 266 7.70 12.81 -20.49
CA THR A 266 8.99 12.95 -21.17
C THR A 266 9.75 14.19 -20.69
N ALA A 267 9.07 15.34 -20.57
CA ALA A 267 9.70 16.57 -20.10
C ALA A 267 10.17 16.46 -18.64
N ILE A 268 9.39 15.81 -17.77
CA ILE A 268 9.79 15.59 -16.36
C ILE A 268 11.02 14.68 -16.32
N VAL A 269 11.02 13.54 -17.02
CA VAL A 269 12.18 12.61 -17.04
C VAL A 269 13.42 13.27 -17.64
N GLN A 270 13.28 14.09 -18.69
CA GLN A 270 14.38 14.91 -19.22
C GLN A 270 14.98 15.83 -18.14
N GLU A 271 14.13 16.52 -17.38
CA GLU A 271 14.56 17.45 -16.33
C GLU A 271 15.21 16.73 -15.14
N LEU A 272 14.70 15.55 -14.78
CA LEU A 272 15.34 14.70 -13.76
C LEU A 272 16.74 14.28 -14.22
N HIS A 273 16.85 13.76 -15.45
CA HIS A 273 18.10 13.22 -16.00
C HIS A 273 19.17 14.29 -16.21
N SER A 274 18.79 15.52 -16.54
CA SER A 274 19.71 16.67 -16.67
C SER A 274 20.38 17.03 -15.34
N HIS A 275 19.75 16.69 -14.21
CA HIS A 275 20.26 16.84 -12.85
C HIS A 275 20.79 15.53 -12.24
N ASP A 276 20.98 14.51 -13.09
CA ASP A 276 21.45 13.17 -12.70
C ASP A 276 20.51 12.40 -11.75
N ILE A 277 19.25 12.82 -11.65
CA ILE A 277 18.23 12.15 -10.84
C ILE A 277 17.55 11.10 -11.71
N VAL A 278 17.39 9.89 -11.18
CA VAL A 278 16.72 8.76 -11.83
C VAL A 278 15.36 8.56 -11.17
N TRP A 279 14.30 8.39 -11.95
CA TRP A 279 12.98 8.02 -11.45
C TRP A 279 13.02 6.61 -10.87
N GLY A 280 13.44 5.64 -11.69
CA GLY A 280 13.92 4.34 -11.25
C GLY A 280 12.88 3.26 -11.10
N ASP A 281 11.61 3.56 -11.37
CA ASP A 281 10.50 2.60 -11.45
C ASP A 281 9.41 3.10 -12.42
N ALA A 282 9.78 3.22 -13.69
CA ALA A 282 8.92 3.78 -14.72
C ALA A 282 7.83 2.79 -15.18
N HIS A 283 6.60 2.97 -14.70
CA HIS A 283 5.42 2.23 -15.16
C HIS A 283 4.14 3.08 -15.00
N PRO A 284 2.99 2.69 -15.61
CA PRO A 284 1.77 3.49 -15.56
C PRO A 284 1.20 3.70 -14.15
N GLY A 285 1.48 2.77 -13.22
CA GLY A 285 1.07 2.85 -11.82
C GLY A 285 1.67 4.05 -11.08
N ASN A 286 2.87 4.46 -11.49
CA ASN A 286 3.58 5.60 -10.94
C ASN A 286 3.34 6.92 -11.73
N ILE A 287 2.30 6.95 -12.58
CA ILE A 287 1.86 8.17 -13.27
C ILE A 287 0.44 8.53 -12.84
N VAL A 288 0.32 9.60 -12.07
CA VAL A 288 -0.95 10.09 -11.53
C VAL A 288 -1.49 11.23 -12.38
N ILE A 289 -2.80 11.27 -12.61
CA ILE A 289 -3.47 12.32 -13.38
C ILE A 289 -4.22 13.26 -12.44
N ASP A 290 -3.82 14.54 -12.41
CA ASP A 290 -4.49 15.56 -11.61
C ASP A 290 -5.85 15.98 -12.18
N GLN A 291 -6.58 16.80 -11.43
CA GLN A 291 -7.89 17.36 -11.79
C GLN A 291 -7.91 18.13 -13.12
N ASP A 292 -6.77 18.66 -13.56
CA ASP A 292 -6.59 19.40 -14.81
C ASP A 292 -6.06 18.50 -15.94
N PHE A 293 -6.16 17.18 -15.75
CA PHE A 293 -5.67 16.14 -16.67
C PHE A 293 -4.19 16.28 -17.00
N ASN A 294 -3.36 16.74 -16.06
CA ASN A 294 -1.90 16.74 -16.21
C ASN A 294 -1.30 15.51 -15.54
N ALA A 295 -0.25 14.98 -16.17
CA ALA A 295 0.50 13.87 -15.63
C ALA A 295 1.52 14.33 -14.57
N TRP A 296 1.57 13.60 -13.48
CA TRP A 296 2.54 13.67 -12.40
C TRP A 296 3.33 12.36 -12.35
N ILE A 297 4.63 12.47 -12.10
CA ILE A 297 5.47 11.31 -11.75
C ILE A 297 5.48 11.15 -10.24
N VAL A 298 5.16 9.96 -9.75
CA VAL A 298 5.23 9.63 -8.32
C VAL A 298 6.17 8.44 -8.11
N ASP A 299 6.46 8.16 -6.84
CA ASP A 299 7.31 7.07 -6.38
C ASP A 299 8.78 7.11 -6.84
N PHE A 300 9.68 7.35 -5.88
CA PHE A 300 11.13 7.27 -6.08
C PHE A 300 11.77 6.18 -5.21
N GLY A 301 10.96 5.24 -4.70
CA GLY A 301 11.41 4.08 -3.94
C GLY A 301 12.19 3.09 -4.80
N GLY A 302 11.99 3.13 -6.11
CA GLY A 302 12.56 2.20 -7.06
C GLY A 302 11.79 0.88 -7.09
N GLY A 303 12.27 -0.05 -7.90
CA GLY A 303 11.55 -1.27 -8.22
C GLY A 303 11.73 -1.57 -9.70
N TRP A 304 10.99 -2.54 -10.20
CA TRP A 304 10.74 -2.66 -11.62
C TRP A 304 9.46 -3.46 -11.87
N VAL A 305 8.80 -3.16 -12.98
CA VAL A 305 7.74 -4.00 -13.53
C VAL A 305 8.25 -4.55 -14.85
N GLU A 306 8.33 -5.88 -14.96
CA GLU A 306 8.98 -6.59 -16.07
C GLU A 306 8.38 -6.23 -17.44
N ASP A 307 7.06 -5.98 -17.50
CA ASP A 307 6.37 -5.56 -18.73
C ASP A 307 6.84 -4.21 -19.28
N PHE A 308 7.40 -3.34 -18.42
CA PHE A 308 7.76 -1.97 -18.77
C PHE A 308 9.27 -1.73 -18.81
N VAL A 309 10.05 -2.39 -17.95
CA VAL A 309 11.49 -2.16 -17.86
C VAL A 309 12.23 -3.48 -17.69
N ASP A 310 13.23 -3.70 -18.55
CA ASP A 310 14.11 -4.86 -18.43
C ASP A 310 14.82 -4.81 -17.08
N ARG A 311 14.86 -5.95 -16.37
CA ARG A 311 15.52 -6.05 -15.05
C ARG A 311 16.96 -5.52 -15.03
N LYS A 312 17.70 -5.67 -16.15
CA LYS A 312 19.09 -5.18 -16.28
C LYS A 312 19.19 -3.64 -16.33
N LYS A 313 18.09 -2.96 -16.65
CA LYS A 313 18.00 -1.50 -16.78
C LYS A 313 17.23 -0.87 -15.63
N ALA A 314 16.65 -1.67 -14.74
CA ALA A 314 15.93 -1.21 -13.55
C ALA A 314 16.77 -0.21 -12.73
N GLY A 315 16.15 0.89 -12.30
CA GLY A 315 16.83 1.91 -11.52
C GLY A 315 17.88 2.73 -12.27
N THR A 316 17.87 2.75 -13.61
CA THR A 316 18.79 3.55 -14.43
C THR A 316 18.07 4.55 -15.34
N LYS A 317 18.78 5.56 -15.84
CA LYS A 317 18.25 6.50 -16.84
C LYS A 317 17.79 5.81 -18.12
N GLU A 318 18.48 4.74 -18.51
CA GLU A 318 18.08 3.94 -19.68
C GLU A 318 16.77 3.20 -19.41
N GLY A 319 16.61 2.63 -18.21
CA GLY A 319 15.37 2.00 -17.76
C GLY A 319 14.20 2.96 -17.73
N ASP A 320 14.40 4.19 -17.24
CA ASP A 320 13.36 5.23 -17.25
C ASP A 320 12.90 5.55 -18.68
N TRP A 321 13.83 5.67 -19.62
CA TRP A 321 13.48 5.91 -21.03
C TRP A 321 12.78 4.72 -21.67
N GLN A 322 13.23 3.50 -21.38
CA GLN A 322 12.55 2.29 -21.84
C GLN A 322 11.11 2.22 -21.30
N GLY A 323 10.91 2.50 -20.01
CA GLY A 323 9.60 2.55 -19.38
C GLY A 323 8.69 3.58 -20.07
N VAL A 324 9.15 4.82 -20.25
CA VAL A 324 8.39 5.86 -20.97
C VAL A 324 8.02 5.42 -22.39
N GLN A 325 8.95 4.77 -23.12
CA GLN A 325 8.67 4.24 -24.45
C GLN A 325 7.63 3.13 -24.43
N ASN A 326 7.71 2.20 -23.49
CA ASN A 326 6.75 1.08 -23.38
C ASN A 326 5.36 1.57 -22.98
N ILE A 327 5.26 2.46 -21.98
CA ILE A 327 4.00 3.06 -21.50
C ILE A 327 3.23 3.73 -22.64
N PHE A 328 3.93 4.48 -23.51
CA PHE A 328 3.30 5.28 -24.58
C PHE A 328 3.60 4.78 -25.99
N GLY A 329 4.10 3.54 -26.13
CA GLY A 329 4.54 2.96 -27.40
C GLY A 329 3.95 1.58 -27.69
N LYS A 330 3.66 0.76 -26.67
CA LYS A 330 2.89 -0.48 -26.83
C LYS A 330 1.42 -0.21 -26.48
N GLY A 331 0.53 -0.22 -27.48
CA GLY A 331 -0.90 -0.50 -27.27
C GLY A 331 -1.80 0.57 -26.63
N MET A 332 -1.48 1.87 -26.71
CA MET A 332 -2.50 2.94 -26.49
C MET A 332 -3.03 3.56 -27.80
N ILE A 333 -2.51 3.14 -28.97
CA ILE A 333 -2.83 3.71 -30.29
C ILE A 333 -3.56 2.72 -31.22
N GLU A 334 -3.65 1.43 -30.90
CA GLU A 334 -4.35 0.45 -31.77
C GLU A 334 -5.85 0.32 -31.42
N SER A 335 -6.58 1.40 -31.58
CA SER A 335 -8.02 1.36 -31.89
C SER A 335 -8.43 2.67 -32.55
N GLY A 336 -7.87 2.93 -33.73
CA GLY A 336 -8.21 4.06 -34.57
C GLY A 336 -7.83 3.75 -36.01
N GLU A 337 -8.85 3.50 -36.83
CA GLU A 337 -8.82 3.53 -38.30
C GLU A 337 -8.14 2.33 -39.00
N VAL A 338 -8.95 1.27 -39.20
CA VAL A 338 -8.91 0.55 -40.47
C VAL A 338 -9.90 1.25 -41.40
N GLU A 339 -9.47 2.34 -42.04
CA GLU A 339 -9.98 2.72 -43.35
C GLU A 339 -8.86 2.40 -44.34
N ARG A 340 -8.96 1.21 -44.95
CA ARG A 340 -8.26 0.92 -46.19
C ARG A 340 -9.18 1.37 -47.30
N ASP A 341 -8.86 2.53 -47.85
CA ASP A 341 -9.45 3.05 -49.07
C ASP A 341 -9.42 2.00 -50.19
N LEU A 342 -10.56 1.93 -50.86
CA LEU A 342 -10.73 1.32 -52.16
C LEU A 342 -9.96 2.13 -53.20
N ASP A 343 -9.05 1.48 -53.91
CA ASP A 343 -8.87 1.63 -55.36
C ASP A 343 -8.27 0.33 -55.94
#